data_AF-A0A1G1DFG3-F1
#
_entry.id   AF-A0A1G1DFG3-F1
#
_cell.length_a   1.000
_cell.length_b   1.000
_cell.length_c   1.000
_cell.angle_alpha   90.00
_cell.angle_beta   90.00
_cell.angle_gamma   90.00
#
_symmetry.space_group_name_H-M   'P 1'
#
loop_
_entity.id
_entity.type
_entity.pdbx_description
1 polymer ?
#
loop_
_entity_poly.entity_id
_entity_poly.type
_entity_poly.pdbx_seq_one_letter_code
_entity_poly.pdbx_strand_id
1 'polypeptide(L)'
;MEHTKHMRKDILAEIIEKIQYLTVSQQKFLHEMLVGHEKVSTAVSKKRLLKKSFGIWANRKDIKNSVEYVNEMREKWESRLERIKD
;
A
#
# COMPACT_ATOMS: atom_id res chain seq x y z
N MET A 1 22.69 21.24 5.00
CA MET A 1 22.27 19.97 5.66
C MET A 1 21.77 20.17 7.09
N GLU A 2 22.02 21.30 7.76
CA GLU A 2 21.54 21.52 9.14
C GLU A 2 20.05 21.89 9.23
N HIS A 3 19.53 22.67 8.29
CA HIS A 3 18.11 23.07 8.26
C HIS A 3 17.14 21.87 8.20
N THR A 4 17.45 20.83 7.42
CA THR A 4 16.62 19.61 7.33
C THR A 4 16.67 18.75 8.59
N LYS A 5 17.71 18.92 9.41
CA LYS A 5 17.85 18.24 10.70
C LYS A 5 17.09 18.98 11.80
N HIS A 6 17.03 20.31 11.72
CA HIS A 6 16.24 21.16 12.64
C HIS A 6 14.74 20.95 12.43
N MET A 7 14.26 21.05 11.18
CA MET A 7 12.85 20.79 10.82
C MET A 7 12.38 19.39 11.25
N ARG A 8 13.26 18.38 11.22
CA ARG A 8 12.94 17.03 11.68
C ARG A 8 12.79 16.94 13.20
N LYS A 9 13.56 17.71 13.96
CA LYS A 9 13.43 17.78 15.43
C LYS A 9 12.13 18.44 15.83
N ASP A 10 11.73 19.48 15.10
CA ASP A 10 10.47 20.21 15.36
C ASP A 10 9.25 19.31 15.13
N ILE A 11 9.25 18.54 14.03
CA ILE A 11 8.19 17.57 13.73
C ILE A 11 8.12 16.45 14.78
N LEU A 12 9.27 15.96 15.26
CA LEU A 12 9.29 14.92 16.30
C LEU A 12 8.73 15.44 17.63
N ALA A 13 9.06 16.67 18.01
CA ALA A 13 8.51 17.29 19.21
C ALA A 13 6.99 17.44 19.11
N GLU A 14 6.49 17.92 17.97
CA GLU A 14 5.04 18.06 17.71
C GLU A 14 4.30 16.71 17.77
N ILE A 15 4.91 15.63 17.25
CA ILE A 15 4.34 14.29 17.32
C ILE A 15 4.29 13.79 18.77
N ILE A 16 5.35 14.02 19.56
CA ILE A 16 5.40 13.62 20.97
C ILE A 16 4.31 14.34 21.78
N GLU A 17 4.14 15.65 21.58
CA GLU A 17 3.06 16.40 22.23
C GLU A 17 1.69 15.82 21.85
N LYS A 18 1.44 15.58 20.55
CA LYS A 18 0.17 14.99 20.10
C LYS A 18 -0.08 13.61 20.72
N ILE A 19 0.94 12.79 20.92
CA ILE A 19 0.82 11.47 21.57
C ILE A 19 0.47 11.62 23.06
N GLN A 20 1.03 12.62 23.75
CA GLN A 20 0.72 12.89 25.16
C GLN A 20 -0.74 13.33 25.38
N TYR A 21 -1.34 14.02 24.41
CA TYR A 21 -2.76 14.40 24.46
C TYR A 21 -3.74 13.27 24.13
N LEU A 22 -3.24 12.10 23.71
CA LEU A 22 -4.10 10.95 23.44
C LEU A 22 -4.57 10.29 24.73
N THR A 23 -5.79 9.75 24.69
CA THR A 23 -6.32 8.92 25.76
C THR A 23 -5.55 7.61 25.88
N VAL A 24 -5.60 6.99 27.06
CA VAL A 24 -4.89 5.72 27.35
C VAL A 24 -5.26 4.61 26.35
N SER A 25 -6.51 4.56 25.91
CA SER A 25 -6.96 3.59 24.89
C SER A 25 -6.35 3.85 23.51
N GLN A 26 -6.22 5.10 23.11
CA GLN A 26 -5.60 5.50 21.83
C GLN A 26 -4.09 5.27 21.84
N GLN A 27 -3.42 5.56 22.95
CA GLN A 27 -1.99 5.27 23.12
C GLN A 27 -1.72 3.77 23.05
N LYS A 28 -2.57 2.96 23.69
CA LYS A 28 -2.47 1.49 23.65
C LYS A 28 -2.70 0.96 22.24
N PHE A 29 -3.69 1.47 21.52
CA PHE A 29 -3.94 1.13 20.12
C PHE A 29 -2.74 1.45 19.21
N LEU A 30 -2.15 2.65 19.34
CA LEU A 30 -0.95 3.02 18.57
C LEU A 30 0.25 2.14 18.91
N HIS A 31 0.44 1.83 20.19
CA HIS A 31 1.50 0.92 20.62
C HIS A 31 1.31 -0.49 20.04
N GLU A 32 0.08 -1.02 20.04
CA GLU A 32 -0.23 -2.32 19.43
C GLU A 32 -0.01 -2.30 17.91
N MET A 33 -0.34 -1.20 17.23
CA MET A 33 -0.07 -1.02 15.81
C MET A 33 1.41 -0.92 15.45
N LEU A 34 2.20 -0.20 16.25
CA LEU A 34 3.63 0.00 16.01
C LEU A 34 4.45 -1.25 16.38
N VAL A 35 4.05 -1.97 17.43
CA VAL A 35 4.70 -3.23 17.85
C VAL A 35 4.22 -4.42 17.03
N GLY A 36 2.97 -4.40 16.58
CA GLY A 36 2.37 -5.39 15.70
C GLY A 36 2.87 -5.36 14.25
N HIS A 37 3.85 -4.51 13.94
CA HIS A 37 4.63 -4.63 12.72
C HIS A 37 5.51 -5.89 12.81
N GLU A 38 4.88 -7.06 12.61
CA GLU A 38 5.55 -8.21 12.05
C GLU A 38 6.26 -7.68 10.81
N LYS A 39 7.60 -7.61 10.89
CA LYS A 39 8.44 -7.15 9.79
C LYS A 39 7.87 -7.85 8.56
N VAL A 40 7.33 -7.09 7.59
CA VAL A 40 7.00 -7.62 6.28
C VAL A 40 8.33 -8.12 5.76
N SER A 41 8.54 -9.40 6.02
CA SER A 41 9.84 -10.01 5.96
C SER A 41 10.26 -9.85 4.53
N THR A 42 11.36 -9.13 4.34
CA THR A 42 12.15 -9.11 3.12
C THR A 42 12.72 -10.50 2.80
N ALA A 43 12.24 -11.58 3.43
CA ALA A 43 12.31 -12.93 2.92
C ALA A 43 11.37 -13.12 1.73
N VAL A 44 11.91 -12.81 0.56
CA VAL A 44 11.74 -13.63 -0.63
C VAL A 44 11.75 -15.12 -0.22
N SER A 45 10.61 -15.81 -0.32
CA SER A 45 10.52 -17.09 -1.02
C SER A 45 9.12 -17.66 -0.91
N LYS A 46 8.69 -18.33 -1.97
CA LYS A 46 7.36 -18.93 -2.15
C LYS A 46 6.30 -17.90 -2.48
N LYS A 47 6.31 -17.56 -3.79
CA LYS A 47 5.12 -17.67 -4.64
C LYS A 47 3.86 -17.79 -3.78
N ARG A 48 3.18 -16.66 -3.58
CA ARG A 48 1.75 -16.65 -3.27
C ARG A 48 1.10 -17.43 -4.42
N LEU A 49 1.09 -18.76 -4.28
CA LEU A 49 0.26 -19.66 -5.02
C LEU A 49 -1.12 -19.08 -4.76
N LEU A 50 -1.63 -18.38 -5.76
CA LEU A 50 -3.00 -17.91 -5.78
C LEU A 50 -3.83 -19.11 -5.33
N LYS A 51 -4.71 -18.90 -4.32
CA LYS A 51 -5.53 -19.98 -3.73
C LYS A 51 -6.02 -20.89 -4.85
N LYS A 52 -6.03 -22.20 -4.68
CA LYS A 52 -6.46 -23.17 -5.72
C LYS A 52 -7.80 -22.81 -6.39
N SER A 53 -8.66 -22.04 -5.72
CA SER A 53 -9.90 -21.45 -6.25
C SER A 53 -9.71 -20.46 -7.41
N PHE A 54 -8.52 -19.88 -7.60
CA PHE A 54 -8.14 -19.07 -8.75
C PHE A 54 -7.69 -19.93 -9.93
N GLY A 55 -8.33 -21.09 -10.14
CA GLY A 55 -7.91 -22.22 -10.97
C GLY A 55 -7.60 -21.97 -12.46
N ILE A 56 -7.62 -20.71 -12.91
CA ILE A 56 -7.22 -20.27 -14.27
C ILE A 56 -6.16 -19.16 -14.20
N TRP A 57 -6.03 -18.44 -13.08
CA TRP A 57 -5.06 -17.34 -12.92
C TRP A 57 -3.81 -17.75 -12.14
N ALA A 58 -3.71 -19.01 -11.73
CA ALA A 58 -2.60 -19.50 -10.91
C ALA A 58 -1.25 -19.51 -11.67
N ASN A 59 -1.24 -19.56 -13.01
CA ASN A 59 0.01 -19.51 -13.76
C ASN A 59 0.42 -18.07 -14.05
N ARG A 60 1.73 -17.80 -13.94
CA ARG A 60 2.32 -16.48 -14.24
C ARG A 60 2.02 -15.99 -15.66
N LYS A 61 1.84 -16.90 -16.63
CA LYS A 61 1.47 -16.56 -18.02
C LYS A 61 0.03 -16.04 -18.11
N ASP A 62 -0.89 -16.66 -17.35
CA ASP A 62 -2.31 -16.28 -17.32
C ASP A 62 -2.50 -14.91 -16.63
N ILE A 63 -1.67 -14.59 -15.63
CA ILE A 63 -1.64 -13.26 -15.00
C ILE A 63 -1.24 -12.19 -16.01
N LYS A 64 -0.15 -12.40 -16.76
CA LYS A 64 0.32 -11.42 -17.76
C LYS A 64 -0.75 -11.17 -18.82
N ASN A 65 -1.32 -12.23 -19.37
CA ASN A 65 -2.39 -12.15 -20.35
C ASN A 65 -3.65 -11.47 -19.79
N SER A 66 -3.99 -11.73 -18.52
CA SER A 66 -5.14 -11.09 -17.85
C SER A 66 -4.91 -9.59 -17.63
N VAL A 67 -3.70 -9.20 -17.26
CA VAL A 67 -3.32 -7.78 -17.10
C VAL A 67 -3.36 -7.07 -18.45
N GLU A 68 -2.81 -7.68 -19.49
CA GLU A 68 -2.87 -7.14 -20.86
C GLU A 68 -4.32 -6.98 -21.33
N TYR A 69 -5.17 -7.99 -21.14
CA TYR A 69 -6.60 -7.91 -21.48
C TYR A 69 -7.33 -6.78 -20.76
N VAL A 70 -7.10 -6.60 -19.45
CA VAL A 70 -7.74 -5.52 -18.68
C VAL A 70 -7.25 -4.15 -19.13
N ASN A 71 -5.96 -4.02 -19.47
CA ASN A 71 -5.39 -2.77 -19.97
C ASN A 71 -5.97 -2.42 -21.34
N GLU A 72 -6.08 -3.36 -22.28
CA GLU A 72 -6.71 -3.12 -23.58
C GLU A 72 -8.17 -2.68 -23.44
N MET A 73 -8.91 -3.29 -22.51
CA MET A 73 -10.29 -2.88 -22.24
C MET A 73 -10.31 -1.44 -21.71
N ARG A 74 -9.45 -1.10 -20.73
CA ARG A 74 -9.34 0.24 -20.17
C ARG A 74 -9.06 1.29 -21.25
N GLU A 75 -8.08 1.05 -22.12
CA GLU A 75 -7.74 1.97 -23.22
C GLU A 75 -8.93 2.20 -24.17
N LYS A 76 -9.68 1.14 -24.48
CA LYS A 76 -10.90 1.25 -25.30
C LYS A 76 -12.01 2.05 -24.61
N TRP A 77 -12.15 1.90 -23.29
CA TRP A 77 -13.10 2.67 -22.49
C TRP A 77 -12.71 4.14 -22.42
N GLU A 78 -11.44 4.44 -22.15
CA GLU A 78 -10.91 5.81 -22.14
C GLU A 78 -11.07 6.48 -23.51
N SER A 79 -10.77 5.79 -24.60
CA SER A 79 -10.97 6.30 -25.96
C SER A 79 -12.44 6.62 -26.26
N ARG A 80 -13.38 5.86 -25.71
CA ARG A 80 -14.83 6.15 -25.84
C ARG A 80 -15.24 7.34 -24.99
N LEU A 81 -14.67 7.46 -23.79
CA LEU A 81 -14.93 8.57 -22.89
C LEU A 81 -14.45 9.90 -23.48
N GLU A 82 -13.25 9.92 -24.07
CA GLU A 82 -12.71 11.12 -24.72
C GLU A 82 -13.57 11.54 -25.93
N ARG A 83 -14.06 10.59 -26.74
CA ARG A 83 -14.99 10.88 -27.85
C ARG A 83 -16.31 11.54 -27.42
N ILE A 84 -16.76 11.30 -26.18
CA ILE A 84 -18.01 11.88 -25.66
C ILE A 84 -17.78 13.31 -25.13
N LYS A 85 -16.53 13.68 -24.86
CA LYS A 85 -16.17 15.02 -24.37
C LYS A 85 -15.94 16.04 -25.48
N ASP A 86 -15.70 15.58 -26.71
CA ASP A 86 -15.75 16.39 -27.94
C ASP A 86 -17.21 16.67 -28.36
#